data_AF-A0AAI9YAJ7-F1
#
_entry.id   AF-A0AAI9YAJ7-F1
#
_cell.length_a   1.000
_cell.length_b   1.000
_cell.length_c   1.000
_cell.angle_alpha   90.00
_cell.angle_beta   90.00
_cell.angle_gamma   90.00
#
_symmetry.space_group_name_H-M   'P 1'
#
loop_
_entity.id
_entity.type
_entity.pdbx_description
1 polymer ?
#
loop_
_entity_poly.entity_id
_entity_poly.type
_entity_poly.pdbx_seq_one_letter_code
_entity_poly.pdbx_strand_id
1 'polypeptide(L)'
;MFSTLIQTFVLLLTATAALAAPAGRHNWPRFTVPQQHFEVLSMRMQEPVNPAAMVEATCVDRNAHIVFHDQNAAELAICGGISGSVDACHGNPSTTVGQAGSARFSLKTTVEGAQITISKTKWEQCVRAARDKCPTGSLRAVCAGGATVGDVEFTLKNSFSMDDL
;
A
#
# COMPACT_ATOMS: atom_id res chain seq x y z
N MET A 1 23.73 -59.99 3.27
CA MET A 1 22.65 -59.09 2.80
C MET A 1 22.44 -57.87 3.69
N PHE A 2 22.67 -57.90 5.01
CA PHE A 2 22.51 -56.72 5.89
C PHE A 2 23.56 -55.60 5.70
N SER A 3 24.80 -55.95 5.31
CA SER A 3 25.90 -54.96 5.20
C SER A 3 25.76 -54.03 3.98
N THR A 4 25.19 -54.52 2.89
CA THR A 4 24.97 -53.74 1.65
C THR A 4 23.84 -52.71 1.80
N LEU A 5 22.81 -53.03 2.59
CA LEU A 5 21.68 -52.12 2.90
C LEU A 5 22.12 -50.90 3.72
N ILE A 6 23.02 -51.09 4.68
CA ILE A 6 23.56 -50.02 5.53
C ILE A 6 24.42 -49.06 4.68
N GLN A 7 25.24 -49.59 3.78
CA GLN A 7 26.07 -48.77 2.89
C GLN A 7 25.24 -47.92 1.92
N THR A 8 24.13 -48.46 1.38
CA THR A 8 23.22 -47.69 0.53
C THR A 8 22.49 -46.58 1.29
N PHE A 9 22.13 -46.80 2.56
CA PHE A 9 21.45 -45.79 3.37
C PHE A 9 22.37 -44.62 3.74
N VAL A 10 23.64 -44.89 4.02
CA VAL A 10 24.65 -43.85 4.31
C VAL A 10 24.93 -42.99 3.07
N LEU A 11 24.97 -43.59 1.87
CA LEU A 11 25.14 -42.86 0.60
C LEU A 11 23.93 -41.97 0.25
N LEU A 12 22.71 -42.39 0.59
CA LEU A 12 21.50 -41.58 0.37
C LEU A 12 21.41 -40.38 1.34
N LEU A 13 21.91 -40.52 2.58
CA LEU A 13 21.95 -39.45 3.57
C LEU A 13 23.01 -38.37 3.25
N THR A 14 24.12 -38.72 2.61
CA THR A 14 25.14 -37.73 2.20
C THR A 14 24.75 -36.99 0.92
N ALA A 15 24.00 -37.62 0.02
CA ALA A 15 23.51 -36.99 -1.20
C ALA A 15 22.45 -35.89 -0.94
N THR A 16 21.62 -36.04 0.10
CA THR A 16 20.62 -35.01 0.47
C THR A 16 21.24 -33.79 1.14
N ALA A 17 22.35 -33.96 1.88
CA ALA A 17 23.06 -32.85 2.51
C ALA A 17 23.77 -31.92 1.49
N ALA A 18 24.19 -32.45 0.33
CA ALA A 18 24.89 -31.68 -0.69
C ALA A 18 23.97 -30.72 -1.49
N LEU A 19 22.67 -31.02 -1.56
CA LEU A 19 21.69 -30.17 -2.26
C LEU A 19 21.13 -29.03 -1.39
N ALA A 20 21.45 -29.00 -0.09
CA ALA A 20 21.09 -27.91 0.81
C ALA A 20 22.18 -26.82 0.91
N ALA A 21 23.29 -26.96 0.17
CA ALA A 21 24.30 -25.92 0.13
C ALA A 21 23.74 -24.71 -0.65
N PRO A 22 23.65 -23.51 -0.03
CA PRO A 22 23.12 -22.34 -0.71
C PRO A 22 23.97 -22.04 -1.95
N ALA A 23 23.29 -22.06 -3.10
CA ALA A 23 23.85 -21.66 -4.37
C ALA A 23 24.40 -20.22 -4.28
N GLY A 24 25.66 -20.04 -4.67
CA GLY A 24 26.22 -18.74 -4.98
C GLY A 24 26.65 -17.91 -3.77
N ARG A 25 27.97 -17.70 -3.65
CA ARG A 25 28.57 -16.67 -2.81
C ARG A 25 28.20 -15.28 -3.35
N HIS A 26 27.03 -14.78 -2.99
CA HIS A 26 26.79 -13.33 -2.97
C HIS A 26 27.01 -12.86 -1.55
N ASN A 27 28.16 -12.22 -1.34
CA ASN A 27 28.61 -11.70 -0.05
C ASN A 27 27.88 -10.39 0.24
N TRP A 28 26.54 -10.44 0.35
CA TRP A 28 25.78 -9.32 0.87
C TRP A 28 26.12 -9.20 2.35
N PRO A 29 26.53 -8.02 2.85
CA PRO A 29 26.68 -7.81 4.28
C PRO A 29 25.35 -8.19 4.94
N ARG A 30 25.41 -9.08 5.93
CA ARG A 30 24.23 -9.45 6.73
C ARG A 30 23.86 -8.25 7.58
N PHE A 31 23.02 -7.37 7.05
CA PHE A 31 22.36 -6.34 7.85
C PHE A 31 21.33 -7.04 8.74
N THR A 32 21.72 -7.33 9.98
CA THR A 32 20.77 -7.76 11.00
C THR A 32 20.14 -6.53 11.64
N VAL A 33 18.87 -6.31 11.37
CA VAL A 33 18.08 -5.26 12.00
C VAL A 33 17.75 -5.72 13.44
N PRO A 34 17.99 -4.90 14.49
CA PRO A 34 17.67 -5.25 15.87
C PRO A 34 16.17 -5.57 16.06
N GLN A 35 15.83 -6.49 16.98
CA GLN A 35 14.43 -6.84 17.30
C GLN A 35 13.57 -5.63 17.65
N GLN A 36 14.12 -4.67 18.40
CA GLN A 36 13.48 -3.40 18.76
C GLN A 36 12.94 -2.62 17.56
N HIS A 37 13.60 -2.70 16.41
CA HIS A 37 13.12 -2.04 15.20
C HIS A 37 11.83 -2.66 14.68
N PHE A 38 11.72 -4.00 14.71
CA PHE A 38 10.50 -4.70 14.32
C PHE A 38 9.36 -4.46 15.32
N GLU A 39 9.67 -4.33 16.61
CA GLU A 39 8.70 -3.94 17.64
C GLU A 39 8.14 -2.54 17.40
N VAL A 40 9.00 -1.56 17.06
CA VAL A 40 8.53 -0.21 16.71
C VAL A 40 7.70 -0.22 15.44
N LEU A 41 8.08 -1.01 14.43
CA LEU A 41 7.28 -1.18 13.21
C LEU A 41 5.93 -1.84 13.49
N SER A 42 5.88 -2.86 14.35
CA SER A 42 4.63 -3.52 14.71
C SER A 42 3.72 -2.60 15.53
N MET A 43 4.26 -1.83 16.47
CA MET A 43 3.50 -0.81 17.20
C MET A 43 2.93 0.28 16.28
N ARG A 44 3.70 0.75 15.28
CA ARG A 44 3.20 1.71 14.26
C ARG A 44 2.12 1.11 13.38
N MET A 45 2.20 -0.20 13.09
CA MET A 45 1.20 -0.92 12.29
C MET A 45 -0.11 -1.14 13.06
N GLN A 46 -0.09 -1.10 14.39
CA GLN A 46 -1.25 -1.30 15.27
C GLN A 46 -2.14 -0.06 15.46
N GLU A 47 -1.86 1.05 14.78
CA GLU A 47 -2.69 2.24 14.87
C GLU A 47 -4.13 1.92 14.40
N PRO A 48 -5.15 2.10 15.27
CA PRO A 48 -6.50 1.62 15.00
C PRO A 48 -7.09 2.29 13.76
N VAL A 49 -7.62 1.47 12.85
CA VAL A 49 -8.33 1.93 11.66
C VAL A 49 -9.69 2.50 12.09
N ASN A 50 -10.03 3.70 11.61
CA ASN A 50 -11.36 4.28 11.77
C ASN A 50 -12.25 3.89 10.58
N PRO A 51 -13.11 2.86 10.69
CA PRO A 51 -13.96 2.44 9.58
C PRO A 51 -14.97 3.51 9.16
N ALA A 52 -15.34 4.42 10.08
CA ALA A 52 -16.29 5.50 9.78
C ALA A 52 -15.68 6.63 8.92
N ALA A 53 -14.36 6.61 8.66
CA ALA A 53 -13.72 7.56 7.74
C ALA A 53 -14.09 7.30 6.26
N MET A 54 -14.67 6.13 5.96
CA MET A 54 -15.02 5.68 4.63
C MET A 54 -16.48 5.24 4.58
N VAL A 55 -17.21 5.65 3.54
CA VAL A 55 -18.59 5.22 3.28
C VAL A 55 -18.59 3.86 2.59
N GLU A 56 -17.78 3.72 1.54
CA GLU A 56 -17.62 2.47 0.82
C GLU A 56 -16.25 2.35 0.16
N ALA A 57 -15.84 1.10 -0.10
CA ALA A 57 -14.71 0.78 -0.97
C ALA A 57 -14.99 -0.48 -1.79
N THR A 58 -14.49 -0.47 -3.02
CA THR A 58 -14.56 -1.56 -3.98
C THR A 58 -13.16 -1.82 -4.53
N CYS A 59 -12.70 -3.07 -4.44
CA CYS A 59 -11.42 -3.46 -5.02
C CYS A 59 -11.63 -3.67 -6.52
N VAL A 60 -10.92 -2.91 -7.36
CA VAL A 60 -11.15 -2.88 -8.81
C VAL A 60 -10.34 -3.96 -9.49
N ASP A 61 -9.02 -3.89 -9.37
CA ASP A 61 -8.09 -4.93 -9.83
C ASP A 61 -7.12 -5.27 -8.70
N ARG A 62 -7.30 -6.45 -8.10
CA ARG A 62 -6.48 -6.94 -6.99
C ARG A 62 -5.03 -7.24 -7.40
N ASN A 63 -4.77 -7.40 -8.70
CA ASN A 63 -3.47 -7.75 -9.26
C ASN A 63 -2.69 -6.52 -9.75
N ALA A 64 -3.30 -5.33 -9.76
CA ALA A 64 -2.61 -4.10 -10.15
C ALA A 64 -1.38 -3.88 -9.27
N HIS A 65 -0.21 -3.76 -9.90
CA HIS A 65 1.06 -3.68 -9.18
C HIS A 65 1.31 -2.24 -8.68
N ILE A 66 0.89 -1.92 -7.46
CA ILE A 66 1.10 -0.60 -6.85
C ILE A 66 2.07 -0.75 -5.70
N VAL A 67 3.24 -0.11 -5.81
CA VAL A 67 4.27 -0.14 -4.76
C VAL A 67 3.81 0.70 -3.57
N PHE A 68 3.93 0.17 -2.36
CA PHE A 68 3.46 0.84 -1.14
C PHE A 68 4.13 2.20 -0.90
N HIS A 69 5.45 2.30 -1.17
CA HIS A 69 6.18 3.57 -1.08
C HIS A 69 5.60 4.62 -2.04
N ASP A 70 5.38 4.22 -3.30
CA ASP A 70 4.79 5.08 -4.34
C ASP A 70 3.37 5.51 -3.96
N GLN A 71 2.57 4.60 -3.40
CA GLN A 71 1.24 4.92 -2.91
C GLN A 71 1.30 6.00 -1.83
N ASN A 72 2.12 5.85 -0.80
CA ASN A 72 2.19 6.83 0.28
C ASN A 72 2.69 8.19 -0.23
N ALA A 73 3.62 8.19 -1.19
CA ALA A 73 4.06 9.42 -1.84
C ALA A 73 2.94 10.06 -2.68
N ALA A 74 2.20 9.26 -3.45
CA ALA A 74 1.07 9.73 -4.25
C ALA A 74 -0.10 10.24 -3.38
N GLU A 75 -0.34 9.60 -2.24
CA GLU A 75 -1.33 9.99 -1.23
C GLU A 75 -1.05 11.39 -0.69
N LEU A 76 0.22 11.73 -0.49
CA LEU A 76 0.67 13.04 -0.03
C LEU A 76 0.76 14.09 -1.15
N ALA A 77 0.74 13.68 -2.41
CA ALA A 77 0.89 14.56 -3.57
C ALA A 77 -0.43 15.22 -4.03
N ILE A 78 -1.57 14.81 -3.48
CA ILE A 78 -2.87 15.42 -3.81
C ILE A 78 -2.87 16.92 -3.48
N CYS A 79 -3.71 17.69 -4.18
CA CYS A 79 -3.86 19.13 -3.95
C CYS A 79 -2.56 19.94 -4.04
N GLY A 80 -1.60 19.47 -4.86
CA GLY A 80 -0.29 20.09 -5.02
C GLY A 80 0.71 19.77 -3.92
N GLY A 81 0.39 18.82 -3.02
CA GLY A 81 1.18 18.46 -1.85
C GLY A 81 0.43 18.76 -0.57
N ILE A 82 -0.41 17.83 -0.12
CA ILE A 82 -1.09 17.92 1.19
C ILE A 82 -0.13 17.63 2.35
N SER A 83 1.12 17.19 2.06
CA SER A 83 2.20 17.15 3.04
C SER A 83 2.73 18.56 3.36
N GLY A 84 2.70 18.98 4.63
CA GLY A 84 3.31 20.24 5.07
C GLY A 84 2.45 20.99 6.08
N SER A 85 2.49 22.33 6.04
CA SER A 85 1.64 23.24 6.85
C SER A 85 0.17 23.30 6.39
N VAL A 86 -0.22 22.35 5.54
CA VAL A 86 -1.49 22.31 4.82
C VAL A 86 -2.39 21.33 5.54
N ASP A 87 -3.26 21.84 6.41
CA ASP A 87 -4.19 20.97 7.12
C ASP A 87 -5.27 20.40 6.18
N ALA A 88 -5.51 21.04 5.02
CA ALA A 88 -6.49 20.64 4.00
C ALA A 88 -6.11 21.11 2.59
N CYS A 89 -6.78 20.56 1.57
CA CYS A 89 -6.63 20.99 0.18
C CYS A 89 -6.84 22.51 -0.02
N HIS A 90 -5.80 23.23 -0.43
CA HIS A 90 -5.89 24.66 -0.73
C HIS A 90 -6.45 24.93 -2.13
N GLY A 91 -7.16 26.06 -2.27
CA GLY A 91 -7.81 26.45 -3.52
C GLY A 91 -9.12 25.71 -3.81
N ASN A 92 -9.52 24.78 -2.93
CA ASN A 92 -10.80 24.07 -2.96
C ASN A 92 -11.20 23.57 -4.36
N PRO A 93 -10.39 22.74 -5.03
CA PRO A 93 -10.73 22.21 -6.34
C PRO A 93 -11.87 21.19 -6.22
N SER A 94 -12.70 21.02 -7.26
CA SER A 94 -13.69 19.93 -7.31
C SER A 94 -13.06 18.57 -7.64
N THR A 95 -11.83 18.57 -8.19
CA THR A 95 -11.05 17.37 -8.52
C THR A 95 -9.57 17.58 -8.21
N THR A 96 -8.86 16.53 -7.83
CA THR A 96 -7.39 16.57 -7.69
C THR A 96 -6.76 15.23 -8.02
N VAL A 97 -5.46 15.25 -8.32
CA VAL A 97 -4.67 14.07 -8.62
C VAL A 97 -3.40 14.13 -7.79
N GLY A 98 -3.04 12.99 -7.19
CA GLY A 98 -1.74 12.75 -6.59
C GLY A 98 -1.10 11.56 -7.27
N GLN A 99 0.13 11.70 -7.75
CA GLN A 99 0.82 10.63 -8.46
C GLN A 99 2.28 10.58 -8.05
N ALA A 100 2.77 9.37 -7.83
CA ALA A 100 4.18 9.08 -7.61
C ALA A 100 4.46 7.65 -8.06
N GLY A 101 5.54 7.44 -8.83
CA GLY A 101 5.93 6.12 -9.33
C GLY A 101 4.75 5.36 -9.94
N SER A 102 4.51 4.15 -9.44
CA SER A 102 3.44 3.22 -9.81
C SER A 102 2.03 3.57 -9.31
N ALA A 103 1.85 4.60 -8.49
CA ALA A 103 0.57 4.92 -7.86
C ALA A 103 -0.02 6.23 -8.37
N ARG A 104 -1.32 6.21 -8.69
CA ARG A 104 -2.10 7.40 -9.03
C ARG A 104 -3.41 7.42 -8.26
N PHE A 105 -3.58 8.43 -7.41
CA PHE A 105 -4.84 8.81 -6.80
C PHE A 105 -5.55 9.85 -7.69
N SER A 106 -6.84 9.67 -7.92
CA SER A 106 -7.71 10.66 -8.56
C SER A 106 -8.93 10.87 -7.68
N LEU A 107 -9.15 12.10 -7.24
CA LEU A 107 -10.21 12.49 -6.32
C LEU A 107 -11.20 13.41 -7.02
N LYS A 108 -12.47 13.30 -6.64
CA LYS A 108 -13.53 14.23 -7.02
C LYS A 108 -14.60 14.32 -5.94
N THR A 109 -15.33 15.42 -5.90
CA THR A 109 -16.53 15.50 -5.07
C THR A 109 -17.64 14.61 -5.62
N THR A 110 -18.44 14.05 -4.72
CA THR A 110 -19.64 13.26 -5.07
C THR A 110 -20.81 14.15 -5.48
N VAL A 111 -20.83 15.40 -5.01
CA VAL A 111 -21.84 16.41 -5.33
C VAL A 111 -21.28 17.39 -6.36
N GLU A 112 -22.04 17.65 -7.41
CA GLU A 112 -21.69 18.62 -8.44
C GLU A 112 -21.66 20.04 -7.87
N GLY A 113 -20.66 20.84 -8.26
CA GLY A 113 -20.46 22.21 -7.75
C GLY A 113 -19.86 22.28 -6.34
N ALA A 114 -19.73 21.16 -5.64
CA ALA A 114 -18.99 21.10 -4.38
C ALA A 114 -17.47 21.19 -4.62
N GLN A 115 -16.75 21.52 -3.55
CA GLN A 115 -15.30 21.66 -3.58
C GLN A 115 -14.65 20.76 -2.53
N ILE A 116 -13.47 20.21 -2.82
CA ILE A 116 -12.70 19.38 -1.90
C ILE A 116 -12.10 20.25 -0.80
N THR A 117 -12.41 19.93 0.46
CA THR A 117 -11.92 20.58 1.69
C THR A 117 -11.36 19.55 2.68
N ILE A 118 -11.07 18.34 2.20
CA ILE A 118 -10.62 17.22 3.04
C ILE A 118 -9.30 17.57 3.73
N SER A 119 -9.24 17.31 5.03
CA SER A 119 -8.02 17.47 5.81
C SER A 119 -7.07 16.30 5.63
N LYS A 120 -5.77 16.53 5.84
CA LYS A 120 -4.75 15.48 5.77
C LYS A 120 -5.12 14.26 6.61
N THR A 121 -5.43 14.48 7.89
CA THR A 121 -5.77 13.39 8.83
C THR A 121 -6.99 12.59 8.36
N LYS A 122 -8.04 13.27 7.85
CA LYS A 122 -9.25 12.59 7.37
C LYS A 122 -8.96 11.79 6.10
N TRP A 123 -8.17 12.35 5.20
CA TRP A 123 -7.73 11.70 3.97
C TRP A 123 -6.96 10.41 4.28
N GLU A 124 -5.91 10.49 5.12
CA GLU A 124 -5.08 9.34 5.49
C GLU A 124 -5.90 8.25 6.21
N GLN A 125 -6.84 8.64 7.08
CA GLN A 125 -7.75 7.69 7.73
C GLN A 125 -8.67 6.98 6.73
N CYS A 126 -9.22 7.72 5.76
CA CYS A 126 -10.06 7.15 4.71
C CYS A 126 -9.28 6.17 3.82
N VAL A 127 -8.06 6.53 3.38
CA VAL A 127 -7.20 5.65 2.59
C VAL A 127 -6.84 4.39 3.37
N ARG A 128 -6.54 4.52 4.67
CA ARG A 128 -6.27 3.37 5.54
C ARG A 128 -7.49 2.45 5.68
N ALA A 129 -8.69 3.00 5.88
CA ALA A 129 -9.93 2.23 5.92
C ALA A 129 -10.23 1.53 4.59
N ALA A 130 -9.96 2.19 3.46
CA ALA A 130 -10.09 1.57 2.14
C ALA A 130 -9.07 0.44 1.94
N ARG A 131 -7.82 0.60 2.43
CA ARG A 131 -6.78 -0.44 2.38
C ARG A 131 -7.03 -1.60 3.33
N ASP A 132 -7.71 -1.38 4.45
CA ASP A 132 -8.19 -2.48 5.29
C ASP A 132 -9.17 -3.40 4.52
N LYS A 133 -10.07 -2.82 3.73
CA LYS A 133 -11.00 -3.58 2.86
C LYS A 133 -10.35 -4.13 1.59
N CYS A 134 -9.41 -3.39 0.99
CA CYS A 134 -8.71 -3.73 -0.25
C CYS A 134 -7.18 -3.65 -0.07
N PRO A 135 -6.55 -4.68 0.54
CA PRO A 135 -5.15 -4.62 0.96
C PRO A 135 -4.14 -4.42 -0.17
N THR A 136 -4.46 -4.91 -1.37
CA THR A 136 -3.59 -4.84 -2.54
C THR A 136 -4.37 -4.40 -3.77
N GLY A 137 -3.66 -4.02 -4.83
CA GLY A 137 -4.27 -3.68 -6.10
C GLY A 137 -4.88 -2.29 -6.14
N SER A 138 -5.62 -2.02 -7.21
CA SER A 138 -6.38 -0.80 -7.45
C SER A 138 -7.73 -0.87 -6.73
N LEU A 139 -8.24 0.29 -6.34
CA LEU A 139 -9.50 0.40 -5.62
C LEU A 139 -10.21 1.71 -5.95
N ARG A 140 -11.52 1.72 -5.72
CA ARG A 140 -12.35 2.93 -5.66
C ARG A 140 -12.95 3.01 -4.27
N ALA A 141 -12.98 4.18 -3.67
CA ALA A 141 -13.57 4.37 -2.36
C ALA A 141 -14.16 5.78 -2.21
N VAL A 142 -15.06 5.93 -1.24
CA VAL A 142 -15.71 7.19 -0.90
C VAL A 142 -15.39 7.53 0.55
N CYS A 143 -14.76 8.67 0.75
CA CYS A 143 -14.44 9.21 2.08
C CYS A 143 -15.63 9.95 2.66
N ALA A 144 -15.91 9.72 3.94
CA ALA A 144 -17.00 10.40 4.64
C ALA A 144 -16.67 11.90 4.85
N GLY A 145 -17.40 12.76 4.14
CA GLY A 145 -17.18 14.20 4.06
C GLY A 145 -15.93 14.57 3.26
N GLY A 146 -15.33 15.71 3.61
CA GLY A 146 -14.14 16.22 2.91
C GLY A 146 -14.45 17.03 1.65
N ALA A 147 -15.72 17.32 1.41
CA ALA A 147 -16.17 18.33 0.47
C ALA A 147 -16.97 19.43 1.20
N THR A 148 -17.16 20.59 0.56
CA THR A 148 -18.05 21.66 1.05
C THR A 148 -19.48 21.15 1.25
N VAL A 149 -19.92 20.24 0.39
CA VAL A 149 -21.17 19.48 0.51
C VAL A 149 -20.92 18.04 0.06
N GLY A 150 -21.34 17.08 0.86
CA GLY A 150 -21.21 15.65 0.57
C GLY A 150 -19.81 15.09 0.80
N ASP A 151 -19.51 14.02 0.06
CA ASP A 151 -18.34 13.16 0.24
C ASP A 151 -17.31 13.34 -0.87
N VAL A 152 -16.11 12.78 -0.69
CA VAL A 152 -15.05 12.73 -1.70
C VAL A 152 -14.86 11.30 -2.19
N GLU A 153 -15.08 11.07 -3.48
CA GLU A 153 -14.72 9.80 -4.13
C GLU A 153 -13.26 9.85 -4.56
N PHE A 154 -12.55 8.74 -4.41
CA PHE A 154 -11.24 8.55 -5.00
C PHE A 154 -11.08 7.21 -5.70
N THR A 155 -10.21 7.19 -6.71
CA THR A 155 -9.68 5.97 -7.31
C THR A 155 -8.18 5.91 -7.10
N LEU A 156 -7.67 4.74 -6.74
CA LEU A 156 -6.25 4.42 -6.75
C LEU A 156 -5.99 3.40 -7.85
N LYS A 157 -5.16 3.76 -8.82
CA LYS A 157 -4.77 2.91 -9.95
C LYS A 157 -3.26 2.78 -10.04
N ASN A 158 -2.82 1.77 -10.80
CA ASN A 158 -1.46 1.73 -11.29
C ASN A 158 -1.29 2.85 -12.32
N SER A 159 -0.29 3.71 -12.17
CA SER A 159 -0.05 4.86 -13.06
C SER A 159 0.48 4.48 -14.44
N PHE A 160 0.99 3.26 -14.59
CA PHE A 160 1.53 2.69 -15.82
C PHE A 160 0.53 1.80 -16.56
N SER A 161 -0.66 1.54 -15.98
CA SER A 161 -1.70 0.78 -16.68
C SER A 161 -2.24 1.60 -17.85
N MET A 162 -2.29 0.97 -19.01
CA MET A 162 -2.61 1.54 -20.33
C MET A 162 -4.07 2.02 -20.52
N ASP A 163 -4.83 2.22 -19.45
CA ASP A 163 -6.26 2.59 -19.51
C ASP A 163 -6.50 4.10 -19.67
N ASP A 164 -5.43 4.92 -19.72
CA ASP A 164 -5.49 6.38 -19.87
C ASP A 164 -4.98 6.87 -21.26
N LEU A 165 -4.91 5.98 -22.28
CA LEU A 165 -4.64 6.31 -23.70
C LEU A 165 -5.91 6.19 -24.56
#